data_AF-A0A0A9WWX4-F1
#
_entry.id   AF-A0A0A9WWX4-F1
#
_cell.length_a   1.000
_cell.length_b   1.000
_cell.length_c   1.000
_cell.angle_alpha   90.00
_cell.angle_beta   90.00
_cell.angle_gamma   90.00
#
_symmetry.space_group_name_H-M   'P 1'
#
loop_
_entity.id
_entity.type
_entity.pdbx_description
1 polymer ?
#
loop_
_entity_poly.entity_id
_entity_poly.type
_entity_poly.pdbx_seq_one_letter_code
_entity_poly.pdbx_strand_id
1 'polypeptide(L)'
;MTTLKSTQPHFVRCIIPNELKQPGVIDSHLVMHQLTCNGVLEGIRICRKGFPNRMNYPDFKLRYKILNPAAVDRESDILKAAGLVLESTGLDPDMYRLGHTKVFFRAGVLGQLEELRDDRLSKIIGWMQAFMRGYLVRKEYKKLQEQRLALQVVQRNLRRYLQLRTWPWWKMWSRVKPLLNVANVEEEMR
;
A
#
# COMPACT_ATOMS: atom_id res chain seq x y z
N MET A 1 -4.99 -2.61 39.66
CA MET A 1 -5.44 -3.36 38.47
C MET A 1 -6.39 -2.58 37.54
N THR A 2 -6.71 -1.30 37.83
CA THR A 2 -7.63 -0.49 37.01
C THR A 2 -7.09 -0.18 35.61
N THR A 3 -5.81 0.18 35.52
CA THR A 3 -5.13 0.49 34.25
C THR A 3 -5.05 -0.69 33.28
N LEU A 4 -4.84 -1.91 33.78
CA LEU A 4 -4.80 -3.12 32.95
C LEU A 4 -6.19 -3.54 32.44
N LYS A 5 -7.25 -3.22 33.18
CA LYS A 5 -8.63 -3.52 32.78
C LYS A 5 -9.18 -2.52 31.76
N SER A 6 -8.60 -1.33 31.67
CA SER A 6 -8.99 -0.32 30.68
C SER A 6 -8.33 -0.48 29.31
N THR A 7 -7.36 -1.38 29.17
CA THR A 7 -6.66 -1.65 27.90
C THR A 7 -7.14 -2.96 27.27
N GLN A 8 -6.75 -3.19 26.01
CA GLN A 8 -6.93 -4.48 25.35
C GLN A 8 -5.71 -5.37 25.66
N PRO A 9 -5.84 -6.41 26.50
CA PRO A 9 -4.70 -7.22 26.88
C PRO A 9 -4.33 -8.21 25.76
N HIS A 10 -3.05 -8.30 25.46
CA HIS A 10 -2.47 -9.34 24.64
C HIS A 10 -1.56 -10.20 25.53
N PHE A 11 -1.85 -11.51 25.59
CA PHE A 11 -1.14 -12.43 26.48
C PHE A 11 -0.09 -13.22 25.70
N VAL A 12 1.16 -13.17 26.15
CA VAL A 12 2.24 -14.08 25.72
C VAL A 12 2.61 -14.94 26.93
N ARG A 13 2.43 -16.25 26.80
CA ARG A 13 2.76 -17.21 27.87
C ARG A 13 4.08 -17.90 27.53
N CYS A 14 5.12 -17.62 28.30
CA CYS A 14 6.39 -18.32 28.19
C CYS A 14 6.29 -19.70 28.85
N ILE A 15 6.82 -20.73 28.21
CA ILE A 15 6.86 -22.11 28.73
C ILE A 15 8.32 -22.51 28.89
N ILE A 16 8.66 -23.07 30.05
CA ILE A 16 9.99 -23.57 30.35
C ILE A 16 10.12 -24.96 29.73
N PRO A 17 11.07 -25.20 28.80
CA PRO A 17 11.20 -26.49 28.12
C PRO A 17 11.92 -27.54 28.97
N ASN A 18 12.91 -27.15 29.78
CA ASN A 18 13.66 -28.03 30.67
C ASN A 18 14.34 -27.21 31.78
N GLU A 19 14.69 -27.85 32.90
CA GLU A 19 15.37 -27.21 34.03
C GLU A 19 16.89 -27.09 33.83
N LEU A 20 17.46 -27.92 32.96
CA LEU A 20 18.90 -27.97 32.66
C LEU A 20 19.40 -26.77 31.84
N LYS A 21 18.49 -25.90 31.37
CA LYS A 21 18.76 -24.74 30.50
C LYS A 21 19.51 -25.09 29.21
N GLN A 22 19.34 -26.32 28.72
CA GLN A 22 19.97 -26.79 27.49
C GLN A 22 19.06 -26.53 26.28
N PRO A 23 19.59 -26.00 25.16
CA PRO A 23 18.81 -25.87 23.94
C PRO A 23 18.52 -27.25 23.34
N GLY A 24 17.36 -27.41 22.69
CA GLY A 24 16.99 -28.65 22.00
C GLY A 24 16.51 -29.80 22.89
N VAL A 25 16.59 -29.66 24.22
CA VAL A 25 16.07 -30.64 25.18
C VAL A 25 14.69 -30.18 25.67
N ILE A 26 13.72 -31.10 25.76
CA ILE A 26 12.37 -30.81 26.25
C ILE A 26 11.90 -31.88 27.22
N ASP A 27 11.40 -31.47 28.38
CA ASP A 27 10.73 -32.32 29.34
C ASP A 27 9.21 -32.23 29.15
N SER A 28 8.62 -33.36 28.75
CA SER A 28 7.21 -33.46 28.43
C SER A 28 6.30 -33.30 29.66
N HIS A 29 6.70 -33.83 30.81
CA HIS A 29 5.88 -33.76 32.02
C HIS A 29 5.84 -32.33 32.58
N LEU A 30 7.00 -31.67 32.58
CA LEU A 30 7.14 -30.28 32.99
C LEU A 30 6.29 -29.34 32.11
N VAL A 31 6.35 -29.50 30.79
CA VAL A 31 5.56 -28.69 29.84
C VAL A 31 4.07 -28.97 30.00
N MET A 32 3.66 -30.24 30.13
CA MET A 32 2.25 -30.59 30.29
C MET A 32 1.65 -29.99 31.56
N HIS A 33 2.37 -30.07 32.68
CA HIS A 33 1.95 -29.44 33.94
C HIS A 33 1.73 -27.93 33.78
N GLN A 34 2.68 -27.22 33.14
CA GLN A 34 2.57 -25.78 32.87
C GLN A 34 1.35 -25.45 31.99
N LEU A 35 1.07 -26.23 30.95
CA LEU A 35 -0.07 -25.97 30.05
C LEU A 35 -1.41 -26.15 30.76
N THR A 36 -1.52 -27.15 31.64
CA THR A 36 -2.72 -27.40 32.45
C THR A 36 -2.90 -26.32 33.51
N CYS A 37 -1.86 -25.99 34.29
CA CYS A 37 -1.95 -24.97 35.34
C CYS A 37 -2.22 -23.57 34.78
N ASN A 38 -1.68 -23.24 33.62
CA ASN A 38 -1.93 -21.96 32.94
C ASN A 38 -3.30 -21.90 32.22
N GLY A 39 -4.06 -23.01 32.18
CA GLY A 39 -5.36 -23.10 31.51
C GLY A 39 -5.29 -22.89 29.99
N VAL A 40 -4.16 -23.25 29.36
CA VAL A 40 -3.96 -23.05 27.92
C VAL A 40 -4.95 -23.88 27.11
N LEU A 41 -5.22 -25.11 27.53
CA LEU A 41 -6.14 -26.03 26.86
C LEU A 41 -7.59 -25.50 26.89
N GLU A 42 -8.02 -24.98 28.04
CA GLU A 42 -9.32 -24.34 28.22
C GLU A 42 -9.44 -23.08 27.36
N GLY A 43 -8.38 -22.26 27.32
CA GLY A 43 -8.32 -21.07 26.47
C GLY A 43 -8.49 -21.41 24.99
N ILE A 44 -7.78 -22.43 24.50
CA ILE A 44 -7.93 -22.91 23.11
C ILE A 44 -9.35 -23.44 22.88
N ARG A 45 -9.93 -24.18 23.83
CA ARG A 45 -11.29 -24.72 23.73
C ARG A 45 -12.32 -23.60 23.59
N ILE A 46 -12.18 -22.51 24.35
CA ILE A 46 -13.04 -21.32 24.24
C ILE A 46 -12.89 -20.67 22.86
N CYS A 47 -11.66 -20.48 22.38
CA CYS A 47 -11.43 -19.90 21.04
C CYS A 47 -12.01 -20.77 19.91
N ARG A 48 -12.01 -22.09 20.06
CA ARG A 48 -12.55 -23.03 19.06
C ARG A 48 -14.08 -23.11 19.06
N LYS A 49 -14.71 -23.12 20.24
CA LYS A 49 -16.17 -23.21 20.36
C LYS A 49 -16.85 -21.84 20.22
N GLY A 50 -16.15 -20.77 20.56
CA GLY A 50 -16.66 -19.41 20.54
C GLY A 50 -16.37 -18.65 19.25
N PHE A 51 -16.67 -17.35 19.29
CA PHE A 51 -16.41 -16.40 18.21
C PHE A 51 -15.44 -15.32 18.74
N PRO A 52 -14.12 -15.57 18.68
CA PRO A 52 -13.12 -14.68 19.29
C PRO A 52 -13.06 -13.32 18.60
N ASN A 53 -13.40 -13.26 17.31
CA ASN A 53 -13.33 -12.05 16.50
C ASN A 53 -14.69 -11.36 16.46
N ARG A 54 -14.70 -10.05 16.67
CA ARG A 54 -15.93 -9.24 16.67
C ARG A 54 -15.69 -7.89 16.00
N MET A 55 -16.66 -7.43 15.21
CA MET A 55 -16.59 -6.14 14.52
C MET A 55 -17.93 -5.42 14.64
N ASN A 56 -17.86 -4.08 14.74
CA ASN A 56 -19.07 -3.27 14.73
C ASN A 56 -19.65 -3.21 13.31
N TYR A 57 -20.97 -3.12 13.21
CA TYR A 57 -21.65 -3.07 11.91
C TYR A 57 -21.21 -1.92 10.99
N PRO A 58 -21.01 -0.67 11.47
CA PRO A 58 -20.53 0.42 10.60
C PRO A 58 -19.15 0.14 10.01
N ASP A 59 -18.23 -0.37 10.83
CA ASP A 59 -16.86 -0.72 10.40
C ASP A 59 -16.88 -1.88 9.41
N PHE A 60 -17.71 -2.90 9.65
CA PHE A 60 -17.89 -4.03 8.75
C PHE A 60 -18.45 -3.58 7.39
N LYS A 61 -19.51 -2.76 7.39
CA LYS A 61 -20.12 -2.22 6.17
C LYS A 61 -19.09 -1.42 5.38
N LEU A 62 -18.38 -0.48 6.00
CA LEU A 62 -17.38 0.34 5.30
C LEU A 62 -16.25 -0.51 4.71
N ARG A 63 -15.75 -1.48 5.47
CA ARG A 63 -14.58 -2.30 5.08
C ARG A 63 -14.89 -3.31 3.99
N TYR A 64 -16.03 -4.01 4.08
CA TYR A 64 -16.40 -5.12 3.20
C TYR A 64 -17.46 -4.77 2.14
N LYS A 65 -17.92 -3.50 2.06
CA LYS A 65 -18.81 -3.03 0.97
C LYS A 65 -18.28 -3.40 -0.41
N ILE A 66 -16.96 -3.41 -0.60
CA ILE A 66 -16.32 -3.73 -1.88
C ILE A 66 -16.58 -5.16 -2.36
N LEU A 67 -16.89 -6.09 -1.47
CA LEU A 67 -17.18 -7.48 -1.83
C LEU A 67 -18.50 -7.58 -2.61
N ASN A 68 -19.50 -6.80 -2.22
CA ASN A 68 -20.79 -6.72 -2.90
C ASN A 68 -21.43 -5.33 -2.74
N PRO A 69 -20.99 -4.34 -3.53
CA PRO A 69 -21.49 -2.97 -3.38
C PRO A 69 -22.97 -2.84 -3.73
N ALA A 70 -23.44 -3.59 -4.73
CA ALA A 70 -24.81 -3.54 -5.20
C ALA A 70 -25.83 -4.02 -4.15
N ALA A 71 -25.49 -5.07 -3.38
CA ALA A 71 -26.35 -5.51 -2.28
C ALA A 71 -26.39 -4.51 -1.12
N VAL A 72 -25.24 -3.91 -0.80
CA VAL A 72 -25.11 -2.95 0.31
C VAL A 72 -25.80 -1.62 0.02
N ASP A 73 -25.85 -1.18 -1.24
CA ASP A 73 -26.49 0.08 -1.62
C ASP A 73 -28.02 -0.02 -1.72
N ARG A 74 -28.58 -1.22 -1.88
CA ARG A 74 -30.04 -1.43 -1.91
C ARG A 74 -30.67 -1.42 -0.51
N GLU A 75 -29.91 -1.84 0.50
CA GLU A 75 -30.42 -2.02 1.86
C GLU A 75 -29.97 -0.87 2.78
N SER A 76 -30.95 -0.18 3.39
CA SER A 76 -30.68 0.89 4.35
C SER A 76 -30.25 0.35 5.72
N ASP A 77 -30.80 -0.80 6.13
CA ASP A 77 -30.47 -1.45 7.40
C ASP A 77 -29.08 -2.09 7.36
N ILE A 78 -28.21 -1.67 8.29
CA ILE A 78 -26.81 -2.08 8.35
C ILE A 78 -26.69 -3.57 8.72
N LEU A 79 -27.59 -4.09 9.55
CA LEU A 79 -27.55 -5.49 9.96
C LEU A 79 -27.85 -6.42 8.79
N LYS A 80 -28.93 -6.13 8.06
CA LYS A 80 -29.31 -6.88 6.86
C LYS A 80 -28.27 -6.75 5.75
N ALA A 81 -27.74 -5.54 5.53
CA ALA A 81 -26.66 -5.31 4.58
C ALA A 81 -25.41 -6.16 4.90
N ALA A 82 -25.04 -6.28 6.17
CA ALA A 82 -23.93 -7.14 6.59
C ALA A 82 -24.22 -8.63 6.35
N GLY A 83 -25.45 -9.08 6.60
CA GLY A 83 -25.90 -10.44 6.27
C GLY A 83 -25.76 -10.76 4.78
N LEU A 84 -26.27 -9.87 3.91
CA LEU A 84 -26.19 -10.02 2.45
C LEU A 84 -24.74 -10.09 1.94
N VAL A 85 -23.83 -9.29 2.52
CA VAL A 85 -22.40 -9.36 2.18
C VAL A 85 -21.84 -10.73 2.53
N LEU A 86 -22.12 -11.24 3.74
CA LEU A 86 -21.63 -12.54 4.19
C LEU A 86 -22.21 -13.70 3.34
N GLU A 87 -23.50 -13.65 3.01
CA GLU A 87 -24.14 -14.63 2.12
C GLU A 87 -23.48 -14.64 0.74
N SER A 88 -23.15 -13.46 0.20
CA SER A 88 -22.49 -13.36 -1.11
C SER A 88 -21.06 -13.89 -1.14
N THR A 89 -20.40 -14.03 0.02
CA THR A 89 -19.06 -14.61 0.13
C THR A 89 -19.05 -16.14 0.15
N GLY A 90 -20.22 -16.79 0.27
CA GLY A 90 -20.32 -18.25 0.30
C GLY A 90 -19.76 -18.89 1.57
N LEU A 91 -19.61 -18.11 2.65
CA LEU A 91 -19.17 -18.63 3.94
C LEU A 91 -20.28 -19.49 4.57
N ASP A 92 -19.87 -20.59 5.21
CA ASP A 92 -20.79 -21.42 5.99
C ASP A 92 -21.43 -20.59 7.13
N PRO A 93 -22.77 -20.59 7.26
CA PRO A 93 -23.47 -19.94 8.35
C PRO A 93 -22.94 -20.28 9.75
N ASP A 94 -22.36 -21.45 10.01
CA ASP A 94 -21.80 -21.78 11.34
C ASP A 94 -20.54 -20.97 11.70
N MET A 95 -19.88 -20.36 10.70
CA MET A 95 -18.62 -19.64 10.87
C MET A 95 -18.81 -18.20 11.36
N TYR A 96 -20.04 -17.67 11.31
CA TYR A 96 -20.38 -16.34 11.81
C TYR A 96 -21.71 -16.31 12.57
N ARG A 97 -21.90 -15.28 13.40
CA ARG A 97 -23.17 -14.97 14.04
C ARG A 97 -23.41 -13.47 14.00
N LEU A 98 -24.63 -13.09 13.59
CA LEU A 98 -25.10 -11.71 13.61
C LEU A 98 -25.65 -11.41 15.01
N GLY A 99 -25.00 -10.51 15.75
CA GLY A 99 -25.53 -9.98 17.01
C GLY A 99 -26.34 -8.70 16.78
N HIS A 100 -26.81 -8.07 17.86
CA HIS A 100 -27.57 -6.82 17.76
C HIS A 100 -26.72 -5.63 17.29
N THR A 101 -25.50 -5.49 17.80
CA THR A 101 -24.62 -4.33 17.53
C THR A 101 -23.33 -4.70 16.78
N LYS A 102 -22.97 -5.99 16.79
CA LYS A 102 -21.70 -6.49 16.26
C LYS A 102 -21.91 -7.80 15.52
N VAL A 103 -21.02 -8.05 14.55
CA VAL A 103 -20.86 -9.35 13.90
C VAL A 103 -19.76 -10.12 14.61
N PHE A 104 -19.99 -11.42 14.82
CA PHE A 104 -19.07 -12.34 15.48
C PHE A 104 -18.57 -13.38 14.48
N PHE A 105 -17.27 -13.65 14.52
CA PHE A 105 -16.58 -14.57 13.60
C PHE A 105 -15.78 -15.61 14.35
N ARG A 106 -15.76 -16.83 13.82
CA ARG A 106 -14.79 -17.85 14.24
C ARG A 106 -13.37 -17.44 13.82
N ALA A 107 -12.39 -18.08 14.44
CA ALA A 107 -10.99 -17.90 14.06
C ALA A 107 -10.78 -18.26 12.57
N GLY A 108 -9.96 -17.47 11.86
CA GLY A 108 -9.65 -17.67 10.44
C GLY A 108 -10.60 -16.98 9.44
N VAL A 109 -11.88 -16.82 9.77
CA VAL A 109 -12.89 -16.26 8.83
C VAL A 109 -12.57 -14.84 8.39
N LEU A 110 -12.13 -13.99 9.33
CA LEU A 110 -11.72 -12.63 8.98
C LEU A 110 -10.54 -12.60 8.01
N GLY A 111 -9.62 -13.56 8.10
CA GLY A 111 -8.51 -13.67 7.16
C GLY A 111 -9.00 -13.98 5.74
N GLN A 112 -9.92 -14.93 5.60
CA GLN A 112 -10.54 -15.26 4.32
C GLN A 112 -11.30 -14.05 3.72
N LEU A 113 -12.01 -13.28 4.55
CA LEU A 113 -12.69 -12.06 4.11
C LEU A 113 -11.70 -10.97 3.66
N GLU A 114 -10.54 -10.84 4.32
CA GLU A 114 -9.48 -9.92 3.86
C GLU A 114 -8.85 -10.38 2.54
N GLU A 115 -8.62 -11.68 2.35
CA GLU A 115 -8.10 -12.22 1.08
C GLU A 115 -9.04 -11.92 -0.10
N LEU A 116 -10.34 -12.19 0.06
CA LEU A 116 -11.36 -11.85 -0.95
C LEU A 116 -11.41 -10.34 -1.25
N ARG A 117 -11.20 -9.52 -0.22
CA ARG A 117 -11.16 -8.07 -0.35
C ARG A 117 -9.91 -7.62 -1.09
N ASP A 118 -8.76 -8.19 -0.78
CA ASP A 118 -7.48 -7.90 -1.42
C ASP A 118 -7.47 -8.29 -2.89
N ASP A 119 -8.13 -9.38 -3.28
CA ASP A 119 -8.31 -9.77 -4.69
C ASP A 119 -9.07 -8.71 -5.49
N ARG A 120 -10.11 -8.11 -4.90
CA ARG A 120 -10.90 -7.04 -5.52
C ARG A 120 -10.12 -5.73 -5.57
N LEU A 121 -9.48 -5.37 -4.45
CA LEU A 121 -8.66 -4.15 -4.35
C LEU A 121 -7.46 -4.19 -5.31
N SER A 122 -6.79 -5.33 -5.44
CA SER A 122 -5.62 -5.49 -6.31
C SER A 122 -5.92 -5.14 -7.75
N LYS A 123 -7.13 -5.46 -8.26
CA LYS A 123 -7.55 -5.09 -9.62
C LYS A 123 -7.71 -3.57 -9.77
N ILE A 124 -8.37 -2.93 -8.81
CA ILE A 124 -8.60 -1.47 -8.82
C ILE A 124 -7.29 -0.71 -8.68
N ILE A 125 -6.45 -1.12 -7.71
CA ILE A 125 -5.14 -0.54 -7.47
C ILE A 125 -4.25 -0.75 -8.71
N GLY A 126 -4.31 -1.91 -9.36
CA GLY A 126 -3.60 -2.17 -10.61
C GLY A 126 -3.94 -1.16 -11.71
N TRP A 127 -5.23 -0.86 -11.92
CA TRP A 127 -5.65 0.18 -12.88
C TRP A 127 -5.18 1.58 -12.47
N MET A 128 -5.32 1.93 -11.19
CA MET A 128 -4.86 3.22 -10.67
C MET A 128 -3.34 3.38 -10.87
N GLN A 129 -2.56 2.35 -10.55
CA GLN A 129 -1.11 2.32 -10.74
C GLN A 129 -0.73 2.45 -12.21
N ALA A 130 -1.42 1.73 -13.12
CA ALA A 130 -1.17 1.82 -14.55
C ALA A 130 -1.43 3.25 -15.08
N PHE A 131 -2.51 3.89 -14.63
CA PHE A 131 -2.82 5.27 -14.99
C PHE A 131 -1.75 6.25 -14.48
N MET A 132 -1.38 6.15 -13.21
CA MET A 132 -0.35 7.01 -12.61
C MET A 132 1.00 6.85 -13.30
N ARG A 133 1.45 5.61 -13.55
CA ARG A 133 2.71 5.34 -14.27
C ARG A 133 2.65 5.89 -15.70
N GLY A 134 1.55 5.68 -16.41
CA GLY A 134 1.36 6.20 -17.76
C GLY A 134 1.39 7.74 -17.81
N TYR A 135 0.78 8.40 -16.83
CA TYR A 135 0.81 9.86 -16.72
C TYR A 135 2.23 10.39 -16.47
N LEU A 136 2.97 9.79 -15.53
CA LEU A 136 4.34 10.17 -15.21
C LEU A 136 5.26 10.06 -16.42
N VAL A 137 5.22 8.93 -17.14
CA VAL A 137 6.04 8.70 -18.33
C VAL A 137 5.71 9.68 -19.45
N ARG A 138 4.43 9.99 -19.70
CA ARG A 138 4.06 10.98 -20.73
C ARG A 138 4.53 12.38 -20.40
N LYS A 139 4.46 12.77 -19.12
CA LYS A 139 4.95 14.08 -18.65
C LYS A 139 6.46 14.19 -18.86
N GLU A 140 7.20 13.13 -18.55
CA GLU A 140 8.65 13.08 -18.74
C GLU A 140 9.04 13.02 -20.22
N TYR A 141 8.33 12.24 -21.03
CA TYR A 141 8.52 12.15 -22.47
C TYR A 141 8.35 13.50 -23.17
N LYS A 142 7.35 14.30 -22.78
CA LYS A 142 7.15 15.64 -23.34
C LYS A 142 8.38 16.54 -23.11
N LYS A 143 8.98 16.48 -21.91
CA LYS A 143 10.22 17.21 -21.61
C LYS A 143 11.38 16.74 -22.49
N LEU A 144 11.54 15.43 -22.65
CA LEU A 144 12.57 14.84 -23.52
C LEU A 144 12.39 15.23 -24.99
N GLN A 145 11.14 15.33 -25.45
CA GLN A 145 10.81 15.75 -26.82
C GLN A 145 11.21 17.22 -27.06
N GLU A 146 10.88 18.11 -26.13
CA GLU A 146 11.28 19.53 -26.18
C GLU A 146 12.81 19.66 -26.16
N GLN A 147 13.50 18.93 -25.27
CA GLN A 147 14.95 18.87 -25.22
C GLN A 147 15.57 18.36 -26.53
N ARG A 148 14.98 17.33 -27.15
CA ARG A 148 15.45 16.77 -28.42
C ARG A 148 15.35 17.78 -29.56
N LEU A 149 14.25 18.55 -29.63
CA LEU A 149 14.08 19.59 -30.65
C LEU A 149 15.10 20.72 -30.46
N ALA A 150 15.30 21.19 -29.21
CA ALA A 150 16.33 22.19 -28.91
C ALA A 150 17.75 21.67 -29.24
N LEU A 151 18.02 20.40 -28.94
CA LEU A 151 19.30 19.76 -29.21
C LEU A 151 19.63 19.73 -30.72
N GLN A 152 18.64 19.54 -31.60
CA GLN A 152 18.87 19.58 -33.05
C GLN A 152 19.36 20.95 -33.53
N VAL A 153 18.81 22.05 -32.99
CA VAL A 153 19.24 23.42 -33.30
C VAL A 153 20.67 23.64 -32.82
N VAL A 154 20.96 23.24 -31.57
CA VAL A 154 22.30 23.34 -30.97
C VAL A 154 23.32 22.54 -31.79
N GLN A 155 23.01 21.30 -32.16
CA GLN A 155 23.86 20.45 -32.99
C GLN A 155 24.12 21.04 -34.38
N ARG A 156 23.09 21.59 -35.04
CA ARG A 156 23.25 22.25 -36.35
C ARG A 156 24.20 23.44 -36.25
N ASN A 157 24.04 24.28 -35.23
CA ASN A 157 24.90 25.44 -35.01
C ASN A 157 26.35 25.04 -34.68
N LEU A 158 26.55 24.05 -33.80
CA LEU A 158 27.87 23.53 -33.46
C LEU A 158 28.59 22.96 -34.69
N ARG A 159 27.90 22.19 -35.54
CA ARG A 159 28.49 21.65 -36.78
C ARG A 159 28.89 22.76 -37.75
N ARG A 160 28.05 23.79 -37.92
CA ARG A 160 28.39 24.96 -38.75
C ARG A 160 29.57 25.73 -38.17
N TYR A 161 29.60 25.95 -36.85
CA TYR A 161 30.72 26.61 -36.18
C TYR A 161 32.02 25.84 -36.36
N LEU A 162 32.01 24.50 -36.22
CA LEU A 162 33.20 23.66 -36.43
C LEU A 162 33.76 23.79 -37.86
N GLN A 163 32.89 23.90 -38.88
CA GLN A 163 33.30 24.15 -40.27
C GLN A 163 33.85 25.57 -40.47
N LEU A 164 33.18 26.58 -39.89
CA LEU A 164 33.53 28.00 -40.06
C LEU A 164 34.79 28.39 -39.29
N ARG A 165 35.06 27.79 -38.12
CA ARG A 165 36.18 28.16 -37.24
C ARG A 165 37.55 28.09 -37.94
N THR A 166 37.73 27.17 -38.87
CA THR A 166 38.97 27.02 -39.64
C THR A 166 39.03 27.91 -40.89
N TRP A 167 37.90 28.47 -41.35
CA TRP A 167 37.82 29.26 -42.57
C TRP A 167 38.49 30.64 -42.42
N PRO A 168 39.43 31.04 -43.31
CA PRO A 168 40.20 32.28 -43.14
C PRO A 168 39.35 33.56 -43.08
N TRP A 169 38.32 33.67 -43.93
CA TRP A 169 37.40 34.81 -43.93
C TRP A 169 36.64 34.95 -42.60
N TRP A 170 36.22 33.82 -42.01
CA TRP A 170 35.57 33.84 -40.71
C TRP A 170 36.52 34.24 -39.58
N LYS A 171 37.80 33.85 -39.64
CA LYS A 171 38.83 34.29 -38.69
C LYS A 171 39.11 35.79 -38.78
N MET A 172 39.22 36.32 -40.00
CA MET A 172 39.37 37.75 -40.24
C MET A 172 38.17 38.52 -39.67
N TRP A 173 36.96 38.13 -40.06
CA TRP A 173 35.73 38.74 -39.56
C TRP A 173 35.63 38.69 -38.02
N SER A 174 35.93 37.55 -37.41
CA SER A 174 35.89 37.39 -35.95
C SER A 174 36.87 38.32 -35.21
N ARG A 175 38.01 38.67 -35.83
CA ARG A 175 38.97 39.64 -35.27
C ARG A 175 38.54 41.09 -35.50
N VAL A 176 37.89 41.39 -36.61
CA VAL A 176 37.45 42.76 -36.97
C VAL A 176 36.15 43.14 -36.26
N LYS A 177 35.20 42.21 -36.10
CA LYS A 177 33.89 42.45 -35.47
C LYS A 177 33.96 43.15 -34.10
N PRO A 178 34.79 42.74 -33.12
CA PRO A 178 34.87 43.44 -31.83
C PRO A 178 35.47 44.85 -31.92
N LEU A 179 36.20 45.20 -32.98
CA LEU A 179 36.71 46.56 -33.20
C LEU A 179 35.63 47.50 -33.73
N LEU A 180 34.54 46.95 -34.27
CA LEU A 180 33.36 47.70 -34.75
C LEU A 180 32.36 48.00 -33.62
N ASN A 181 32.70 47.72 -32.35
CA ASN A 181 31.85 47.87 -31.15
C ASN A 181 31.37 49.30 -30.85
N VAL A 182 31.66 50.31 -31.68
CA VAL A 182 31.17 51.68 -31.48
C VAL A 182 29.64 51.74 -31.42
N ALA A 183 28.94 50.85 -32.13
CA ALA A 183 27.47 50.78 -32.11
C ALA A 183 26.86 50.02 -30.91
N ASN A 184 27.59 49.08 -30.28
CA ASN A 184 27.06 48.30 -29.14
C ASN A 184 27.12 49.09 -27.83
N VAL A 185 28.07 50.03 -27.70
CA VAL A 185 28.19 50.88 -26.50
C VAL A 185 26.98 51.80 -26.35
N GLU A 186 26.36 52.24 -27.45
CA GLU A 186 25.13 53.05 -27.43
C GLU A 186 23.88 52.25 -27.01
N GLU A 187 23.80 50.96 -27.35
CA GLU A 187 22.71 50.08 -26.90
C GLU A 187 22.89 49.61 -25.46
N GLU A 188 24.12 49.38 -24.99
CA GLU A 188 24.41 48.99 -23.59
C GLU A 188 24.27 50.15 -22.59
N MET A 189 24.34 51.41 -23.04
CA MET A 189 24.10 52.60 -22.20
C MET A 189 22.61 53.03 -22.10
N ARG A 190 21.71 52.31 -22.77
CA ARG A 190 20.25 52.54 -22.75
C ARG A 190 19.54 51.62 -21.77
#